data_AF-A0A1Y0C5U1-F1
#
_entry.id   AF-A0A1Y0C5U1-F1
#
_cell.length_a   1.000
_cell.length_b   1.000
_cell.length_c   1.000
_cell.angle_alpha   90.00
_cell.angle_beta   90.00
_cell.angle_gamma   90.00
#
_symmetry.space_group_name_H-M   'P 1'
#
loop_
_entity.id
_entity.type
_entity.pdbx_description
1 polymer ?
#
loop_
_entity_poly.entity_id
_entity_poly.type
_entity_poly.pdbx_seq_one_letter_code
_entity_poly.pdbx_strand_id
1 'polypeptide(L)'
;MDGTAMSGWVRGDTWGGRACYRREVGGDRIMAYVAFDLIDPELDGDRTLPYSYHWSVQDGSCGRVIEQGSIDGDDGLETAQLAADEAAARLFPELAGD
;
A
#
# COMPACT_ATOMS: atom_id res chain seq x y z
N MET A 1 18.01 4.34 -10.59
CA MET A 1 17.16 5.17 -9.73
C MET A 1 16.45 4.20 -8.81
N ASP A 2 17.09 3.88 -7.69
CA ASP A 2 16.54 3.01 -6.67
C ASP A 2 15.42 3.77 -5.98
N GLY A 3 14.18 3.51 -6.39
CA GLY A 3 13.02 3.91 -5.62
C GLY A 3 13.13 3.22 -4.26
N THR A 4 13.46 3.98 -3.23
CA THR A 4 13.53 3.54 -1.84
C THR A 4 12.13 3.11 -1.42
N ALA A 5 11.73 1.89 -1.79
CA ALA A 5 10.60 1.24 -1.14
C ALA A 5 10.89 1.30 0.36
N MET A 6 10.00 1.96 1.12
CA MET A 6 10.14 2.04 2.57
C MET A 6 10.43 0.64 3.12
N SER A 7 11.51 0.51 3.89
CA SER A 7 12.06 -0.76 4.37
C SER A 7 10.96 -1.66 4.96
N GLY A 8 10.54 -2.69 4.22
CA GLY A 8 9.49 -3.63 4.62
C GLY A 8 8.32 -3.79 3.66
N TRP A 9 8.14 -2.89 2.68
CA TRP A 9 7.10 -3.05 1.66
C TRP A 9 7.55 -4.03 0.57
N VAL A 10 6.83 -5.13 0.43
CA VAL A 10 7.05 -6.16 -0.59
C VAL A 10 6.00 -6.00 -1.68
N ARG A 11 6.44 -5.92 -2.93
CA ARG A 11 5.53 -5.97 -4.08
C ARG A 11 4.93 -7.37 -4.19
N GLY A 12 3.61 -7.46 -4.09
CA GLY A 12 2.85 -8.68 -4.34
C GLY A 12 2.59 -8.91 -5.84
N ASP A 13 1.86 -9.99 -6.12
CA ASP A 13 1.49 -10.33 -7.49
C ASP A 13 0.63 -9.25 -8.14
N THR A 14 0.94 -8.98 -9.41
CA THR A 14 0.22 -8.02 -10.24
C THR A 14 -0.87 -8.78 -11.00
N TRP A 15 -2.14 -8.47 -10.75
CA TRP A 15 -3.27 -9.15 -11.42
C TRP A 15 -4.12 -8.13 -12.17
N GLY A 16 -4.40 -8.41 -13.45
CA GLY A 16 -5.32 -7.61 -14.26
C GLY A 16 -4.91 -6.14 -14.44
N GLY A 17 -3.62 -5.85 -14.52
CA GLY A 17 -3.13 -4.48 -14.61
C GLY A 17 -3.06 -3.76 -13.26
N ARG A 18 -3.34 -4.41 -12.13
CA ARG A 18 -3.24 -3.77 -10.80
C ARG A 18 -1.97 -4.21 -10.08
N ALA A 19 -1.18 -3.24 -9.60
CA ALA A 19 -0.06 -3.49 -8.72
C ALA A 19 -0.51 -3.46 -7.26
N CYS A 20 -0.01 -4.41 -6.48
CA CYS A 20 -0.26 -4.51 -5.05
C CYS A 20 1.07 -4.57 -4.31
N TYR A 21 1.20 -3.78 -3.26
CA TYR A 21 2.29 -3.81 -2.29
C TYR A 21 1.71 -4.21 -0.96
N ARG A 22 2.47 -4.98 -0.18
CA ARG A 22 2.09 -5.39 1.17
C ARG A 22 3.25 -5.23 2.14
N ARG A 23 2.94 -4.99 3.41
CA ARG A 23 3.92 -4.89 4.50
C ARG A 23 3.35 -5.55 5.74
N GLU A 24 4.19 -6.34 6.40
CA GLU A 24 3.91 -6.87 7.73
C GLU A 24 4.26 -5.80 8.77
N VAL A 25 3.28 -5.38 9.57
CA VAL A 25 3.47 -4.37 10.62
C VAL A 25 3.50 -5.01 12.01
N GLY A 26 2.91 -6.20 12.14
CA GLY A 26 2.63 -6.83 13.44
C GLY A 26 3.03 -8.29 13.56
N GLY A 27 4.16 -8.70 12.98
CA GLY A 27 4.66 -10.08 13.06
C GLY A 27 3.63 -11.14 12.65
N ASP A 28 3.19 -11.08 11.39
CA ASP A 28 2.16 -11.93 10.74
C ASP A 28 0.69 -11.61 11.08
N ARG A 29 0.39 -10.89 12.17
CA ARG A 29 -1.01 -10.58 12.54
C ARG A 29 -1.63 -9.42 11.77
N ILE A 30 -0.88 -8.37 11.49
CA ILE A 30 -1.37 -7.15 10.84
C ILE A 30 -0.59 -6.87 9.58
N MET A 31 -1.34 -6.69 8.49
CA MET A 31 -0.82 -6.51 7.15
C MET A 31 -1.33 -5.20 6.57
N ALA A 32 -0.41 -4.31 6.20
CA ALA A 32 -0.71 -3.13 5.42
C ALA A 32 -0.63 -3.46 3.92
N TYR A 33 -1.55 -2.95 3.12
CA TYR A 33 -1.61 -3.14 1.68
C TYR A 33 -1.75 -1.80 0.99
N VAL A 34 -1.11 -1.65 -0.18
CA VAL A 34 -1.32 -0.53 -1.10
C VAL A 34 -1.52 -1.11 -2.50
N ALA A 35 -2.65 -0.81 -3.12
CA ALA A 35 -3.01 -1.30 -4.43
C ALA A 35 -3.41 -0.14 -5.36
N PHE A 36 -2.92 -0.18 -6.59
CA PHE A 36 -3.16 0.85 -7.59
C PHE A 36 -3.17 0.25 -8.99
N ASP A 37 -3.96 0.84 -9.88
CA ASP A 37 -4.03 0.43 -11.28
C ASP A 37 -2.77 0.91 -12.00
N LEU A 38 -2.06 -0.02 -12.64
CA LEU A 38 -0.94 0.33 -13.50
C LEU A 38 -1.46 1.13 -14.68
N ILE A 39 -0.73 2.18 -15.00
CA ILE A 39 -1.02 2.99 -16.17
C ILE A 39 -0.66 2.20 -17.42
N ASP A 40 -1.64 2.06 -18.30
CA ASP A 40 -1.43 1.50 -19.63
C ASP A 40 -1.11 2.64 -20.60
N PRO A 41 0.12 2.74 -21.13
CA PRO A 41 0.52 3.86 -21.97
C PRO A 41 -0.27 3.95 -23.28
N GLU A 42 -0.94 2.87 -23.72
CA GLU A 42 -1.78 2.88 -24.92
C GLU A 42 -3.17 3.46 -24.64
N LEU A 43 -3.67 3.35 -23.41
CA LEU A 43 -5.00 3.83 -22.99
C LEU A 43 -4.96 5.20 -22.30
N ASP A 44 -3.89 5.49 -21.56
CA ASP A 44 -3.78 6.65 -20.67
C ASP A 44 -2.94 7.82 -21.23
N GLY A 45 -2.36 7.64 -22.43
CA GLY A 45 -1.54 8.65 -23.09
C GLY A 45 -0.20 8.89 -22.39
N ASP A 46 0.11 10.15 -22.09
CA ASP A 46 1.42 10.57 -21.54
C ASP A 46 1.52 10.42 -20.00
N ARG A 47 0.53 9.78 -19.38
CA ARG A 47 0.49 9.62 -17.93
C ARG A 47 1.53 8.59 -17.48
N THR A 48 2.28 8.94 -16.44
CA THR A 48 3.35 8.09 -15.88
C THR A 48 3.02 7.59 -14.46
N LEU A 49 1.95 8.11 -13.85
CA LEU A 49 1.52 7.79 -12.49
C LEU A 49 0.04 7.35 -12.45
N PRO A 50 -0.31 6.36 -11.63
CA PRO A 50 -1.69 5.91 -11.43
C PRO A 50 -2.62 7.05 -10.99
N TYR A 51 -3.93 6.92 -11.23
CA TYR A 51 -4.90 7.93 -10.80
C TYR A 51 -5.06 8.04 -9.29
N SER A 52 -4.99 6.90 -8.61
CA SER A 52 -5.13 6.84 -7.17
C SER A 52 -4.41 5.61 -6.63
N TYR A 53 -3.92 5.74 -5.40
CA TYR A 53 -3.37 4.66 -4.62
C TYR A 53 -4.33 4.33 -3.49
N HIS A 54 -4.78 3.08 -3.42
CA HIS A 54 -5.67 2.63 -2.37
C HIS A 54 -4.88 1.88 -1.32
N TRP A 55 -4.94 2.32 -0.07
CA TRP A 55 -4.29 1.63 1.03
C TRP A 55 -5.32 0.99 1.95
N SER A 56 -4.93 -0.11 2.60
CA SER A 56 -5.77 -0.80 3.58
C SER A 56 -4.92 -1.55 4.59
N VAL A 57 -5.29 -1.44 5.87
CA VAL A 57 -4.76 -2.25 6.96
C VAL A 57 -5.73 -3.39 7.19
N GLN A 58 -5.22 -4.61 7.09
CA GLN A 58 -6.00 -5.83 7.23
C GLN A 58 -5.42 -6.72 8.32
N ASP A 59 -6.30 -7.47 8.98
CA ASP A 59 -5.91 -8.57 9.85
C ASP A 59 -5.40 -9.74 8.98
N GLY A 60 -4.13 -10.12 9.16
CA GLY A 60 -3.48 -11.20 8.42
C GLY A 60 -4.06 -12.59 8.71
N SER A 61 -4.73 -12.77 9.86
CA SER A 61 -5.30 -14.06 10.26
C SER A 61 -6.61 -14.38 9.54
N CYS A 62 -7.45 -13.36 9.30
CA CYS A 62 -8.78 -13.55 8.69
C CYS A 62 -8.99 -12.76 7.39
N GLY A 63 -8.02 -11.95 6.96
CA GLY A 63 -8.12 -11.07 5.79
C GLY A 63 -9.15 -9.95 5.96
N ARG A 64 -9.51 -9.61 7.20
CA ARG A 64 -10.52 -8.58 7.48
C ARG A 64 -9.89 -7.20 7.33
N VAL A 65 -10.48 -6.34 6.51
CA VAL A 65 -10.12 -4.93 6.44
C VAL A 65 -10.52 -4.24 7.75
N ILE A 66 -9.55 -3.62 8.39
CA ILE A 66 -9.70 -2.89 9.66
C ILE A 66 -9.88 -1.40 9.36
N GLU A 67 -9.01 -0.87 8.49
CA GLU A 67 -9.06 0.51 8.01
C GLU A 67 -8.57 0.58 6.56
N GLN A 68 -9.06 1.55 5.81
CA GLN A 68 -8.67 1.78 4.43
C GLN A 68 -8.82 3.24 4.04
N GLY A 69 -8.09 3.64 3.01
CA GLY A 69 -8.17 4.97 2.43
C GLY A 69 -7.64 5.02 1.00
N SER A 70 -7.64 6.21 0.43
CA SER A 70 -7.12 6.48 -0.90
C SER A 70 -6.29 7.76 -0.90
N ILE A 71 -5.22 7.74 -1.66
CA ILE A 71 -4.32 8.86 -1.92
C ILE A 71 -4.36 9.16 -3.41
N ASP A 72 -4.26 10.43 -3.78
CA ASP A 72 -4.24 10.83 -5.18
C ASP A 72 -2.96 10.33 -5.86
N GLY A 73 -3.04 10.14 -7.18
CA GLY A 73 -1.91 9.79 -8.00
C GLY A 73 -0.73 10.77 -7.90
N ASP A 74 -1.04 12.06 -7.71
CA ASP A 74 -0.06 13.15 -7.62
C ASP A 74 0.78 13.06 -6.34
N ASP A 75 0.17 12.66 -5.22
CA ASP A 75 0.85 12.44 -3.93
C ASP A 75 1.77 11.21 -3.95
N GLY A 76 1.52 10.25 -4.84
CA GLY A 76 2.41 9.12 -5.09
C GLY A 76 2.28 7.91 -4.15
N LEU A 77 2.98 6.84 -4.51
CA LEU A 77 2.98 5.56 -3.79
C LEU A 77 3.50 5.69 -2.35
N GLU A 78 4.53 6.50 -2.16
CA GLU A 78 5.23 6.64 -0.87
C GLU A 78 4.28 7.23 0.19
N THR A 79 3.46 8.21 -0.20
CA THR A 79 2.42 8.80 0.66
C THR A 79 1.35 7.78 1.05
N ALA A 80 0.93 6.91 0.12
CA ALA A 80 -0.03 5.85 0.40
C ALA A 80 0.53 4.78 1.35
N GLN A 81 1.81 4.42 1.19
CA GLN A 81 2.50 3.51 2.10
C GLN A 81 2.61 4.11 3.50
N LEU A 82 3.00 5.39 3.60
CA LEU A 82 3.11 6.09 4.87
C LEU A 82 1.76 6.18 5.58
N ALA A 83 0.69 6.51 4.87
CA ALA A 83 -0.65 6.55 5.43
C ALA A 83 -1.10 5.19 5.98
N ALA A 84 -0.78 4.10 5.30
CA ALA A 84 -1.07 2.75 5.76
C ALA A 84 -0.27 2.38 7.02
N ASP A 85 0.99 2.77 7.09
CA ASP A 85 1.85 2.56 8.26
C ASP A 85 1.37 3.40 9.46
N GLU A 86 1.01 4.67 9.26
CA GLU A 86 0.44 5.51 10.31
C GLU A 86 -0.89 4.97 10.83
N ALA A 87 -1.76 4.50 9.93
CA ALA A 87 -3.01 3.85 10.29
C ALA A 87 -2.75 2.60 11.14
N ALA A 88 -1.83 1.73 10.69
CA ALA A 88 -1.47 0.54 11.44
C ALA A 88 -0.87 0.85 12.81
N ALA A 89 0.00 1.87 12.91
CA ALA A 89 0.58 2.31 14.19
C ALA A 89 -0.45 2.93 15.14
N ARG A 90 -1.46 3.64 14.61
CA ARG A 90 -2.58 4.18 15.42
C ARG A 90 -3.50 3.09 15.93
N LEU A 91 -3.78 2.09 15.10
CA LEU A 91 -4.64 0.96 15.44
C LEU A 91 -3.95 -0.03 16.37
N PHE A 92 -2.64 -0.23 16.19
CA PHE A 92 -1.82 -1.20 16.90
C PHE A 92 -0.54 -0.56 17.44
N PRO A 93 -0.64 0.38 18.40
CA PRO A 93 0.52 1.07 18.96
C PRO A 93 1.47 0.11 19.70
N GLU A 94 0.95 -1.04 20.17
CA GLU A 94 1.74 -2.09 20.83
C GLU A 94 2.70 -2.84 19.88
N LEU A 95 2.45 -2.76 18.56
CA LEU A 95 3.31 -3.39 17.53
C LEU A 95 4.36 -2.42 16.99
N ALA A 96 4.26 -1.13 17.34
CA ALA A 96 5.19 -0.08 16.91
C ALA A 96 6.45 0.04 17.80
N GLY A 97 6.62 -0.83 18.80
CA GLY A 97 7.74 -0.78 19.73
C GLY A 97 8.16 -2.16 20.21
N ASP A 98 9.03 -2.82 19.45
CA ASP A 98 10.04 -3.77 19.95
C ASP A 98 11.37 -3.52 19.22
#